data_AF-A0A257JCT1-F1
#
_entry.id   AF-A0A257JCT1-F1
#
_cell.length_a   1.000
_cell.length_b   1.000
_cell.length_c   1.000
_cell.angle_alpha   90.00
_cell.angle_beta   90.00
_cell.angle_gamma   90.00
#
_symmetry.space_group_name_H-M   'P 1'
#
loop_
_entity.id
_entity.type
_entity.pdbx_description
1 polymer ?
#
loop_
_entity_poly.entity_id
_entity_poly.type
_entity_poly.pdbx_seq_one_letter_code
_entity_poly.pdbx_strand_id
1 'polypeptide(L)'
;MIDPGRRAWLLALAGAALLPGVARAGTQAEEPLADAVRTALSAAIASAAPPKPDFADQAARLDFLRWLGAMSERLKRFKSEAHTRIEFLETLWYESRRAGLEPALVLGLIQVESGFRKYAISSAGA
;
A
#
# COMPACT_ATOMS: atom_id res chain seq x y z
N MET A 1 -9.59 -42.99 -43.97
CA MET A 1 -8.17 -42.61 -43.81
C MET A 1 -8.15 -41.12 -43.51
N ILE A 2 -7.96 -40.72 -42.25
CA ILE A 2 -8.01 -39.30 -41.85
C ILE A 2 -6.63 -38.71 -42.14
N ASP A 3 -6.59 -37.69 -43.00
CA ASP A 3 -5.36 -37.05 -43.45
C ASP A 3 -4.57 -36.45 -42.27
N PRO A 4 -3.29 -36.82 -42.08
CA PRO A 4 -2.46 -36.31 -40.99
C PRO A 4 -2.31 -34.78 -41.02
N GLY A 5 -2.42 -34.17 -42.20
CA GLY A 5 -2.41 -32.71 -42.37
C GLY A 5 -3.59 -32.02 -41.68
N ARG A 6 -4.81 -32.58 -41.75
CA ARG A 6 -5.99 -31.98 -41.11
C ARG A 6 -5.89 -31.98 -39.58
N ARG A 7 -5.27 -33.02 -39.01
CA ARG A 7 -5.03 -33.12 -37.56
C ARG A 7 -4.02 -32.09 -37.07
N ALA A 8 -2.94 -31.86 -37.83
CA ALA A 8 -1.95 -30.83 -37.53
C ALA A 8 -2.57 -29.43 -37.54
N TRP A 9 -3.43 -29.12 -38.51
CA TRP A 9 -4.13 -27.83 -38.58
C TRP A 9 -5.10 -27.60 -37.41
N LEU A 10 -5.85 -28.63 -37.00
CA LEU A 10 -6.76 -28.53 -35.86
C LEU A 10 -6.00 -28.33 -34.53
N LEU A 11 -4.85 -28.98 -34.36
CA LEU A 11 -4.01 -28.79 -33.17
C LEU A 11 -3.33 -27.42 -33.15
N ALA A 12 -2.90 -26.90 -34.31
CA ALA A 12 -2.33 -25.55 -34.41
C ALA A 12 -3.37 -24.46 -34.10
N LEU A 13 -4.61 -24.62 -34.59
CA LEU A 13 -5.73 -23.72 -34.27
C LEU A 13 -6.11 -23.75 -32.78
N ALA A 14 -6.15 -24.94 -32.17
CA ALA A 14 -6.41 -25.08 -30.75
C ALA A 14 -5.28 -24.46 -29.88
N GLY A 15 -4.02 -24.61 -30.31
CA GLY A 15 -2.87 -23.98 -29.65
C GLY A 15 -2.88 -22.46 -29.73
N ALA A 16 -3.29 -21.88 -30.86
CA ALA A 16 -3.41 -20.44 -31.02
C ALA A 16 -4.53 -19.82 -30.17
N ALA A 17 -5.62 -20.56 -29.92
CA ALA A 17 -6.74 -20.13 -29.08
C ALA A 17 -6.44 -20.15 -27.57
N LEU A 18 -5.34 -20.80 -27.14
CA LEU A 18 -4.91 -20.88 -25.74
C LEU A 18 -3.87 -19.81 -25.37
N LEU A 19 -3.43 -18.99 -26.32
CA LEU A 19 -2.53 -17.88 -26.02
C LEU A 19 -3.31 -16.80 -25.28
N PRO A 20 -2.90 -16.40 -24.06
CA PRO A 20 -3.57 -15.35 -23.32
C PRO A 20 -3.50 -14.06 -24.15
N GLY A 21 -4.67 -13.50 -24.49
CA GLY A 21 -4.74 -12.21 -25.16
C GLY A 21 -4.06 -11.14 -24.30
N VAL A 22 -3.28 -10.26 -24.94
CA VAL A 22 -2.71 -9.08 -24.28
C VAL A 22 -3.86 -8.17 -23.86
N ALA A 23 -4.24 -8.22 -22.58
CA ALA A 23 -5.18 -7.28 -22.00
C ALA A 23 -4.49 -5.92 -21.86
N ARG A 24 -4.82 -4.98 -22.75
CA ARG A 24 -4.42 -3.58 -22.61
C ARG A 24 -5.41 -2.91 -21.66
N ALA A 25 -5.04 -2.80 -20.38
CA ALA A 25 -5.70 -1.85 -19.50
C ALA A 25 -5.48 -0.45 -20.09
N GLY A 26 -6.58 0.27 -20.38
CA GLY A 26 -6.50 1.65 -20.86
C GLY A 26 -5.84 2.57 -19.82
N THR A 27 -5.49 3.78 -20.22
CA THR A 27 -5.02 4.81 -19.28
C THR A 27 -6.18 5.21 -18.36
N GLN A 28 -6.23 4.63 -17.16
CA GLN A 28 -7.14 5.08 -16.11
C GLN A 28 -6.63 6.43 -15.60
N ALA A 29 -7.05 7.51 -16.26
CA ALA A 29 -6.79 8.87 -15.83
C ALA A 29 -7.98 9.33 -14.97
N GLU A 30 -7.71 9.64 -13.70
CA GLU A 30 -8.68 10.33 -12.84
C GLU A 30 -8.77 11.80 -13.28
N GLU A 31 -9.99 12.35 -13.29
CA GLU A 31 -10.19 13.79 -13.49
C GLU A 31 -9.58 14.57 -12.30
N PRO A 32 -8.71 15.57 -12.53
CA PRO A 32 -8.07 16.30 -11.45
C PRO A 32 -9.11 17.07 -10.62
N LEU A 33 -9.09 16.88 -9.30
CA LEU A 33 -9.91 17.69 -8.41
C LEU A 33 -9.55 19.17 -8.55
N ALA A 34 -10.57 20.03 -8.58
CA ALA A 34 -10.38 21.47 -8.50
C ALA A 34 -9.58 21.84 -7.24
N ASP A 35 -8.66 22.80 -7.34
CA ASP A 35 -7.74 23.17 -6.25
C ASP A 35 -8.46 23.55 -4.95
N ALA A 36 -9.61 24.20 -5.06
CA ALA A 36 -10.46 24.53 -3.91
C ALA A 36 -10.95 23.27 -3.17
N VAL A 37 -11.35 22.23 -3.91
CA VAL A 37 -11.81 20.96 -3.33
C VAL A 37 -10.63 20.19 -2.73
N ARG A 38 -9.49 20.13 -3.43
CA ARG A 38 -8.25 19.52 -2.93
C ARG A 38 -7.83 20.14 -1.60
N THR A 39 -7.85 21.48 -1.53
CA THR A 39 -7.47 22.23 -0.32
C THR A 39 -8.45 22.01 0.82
N ALA A 40 -9.76 22.10 0.55
CA ALA A 40 -10.79 21.87 1.55
C ALA A 40 -10.75 20.45 2.12
N LEU A 41 -10.56 19.43 1.27
CA LEU A 41 -10.43 18.04 1.70
C LEU A 41 -9.16 17.83 2.52
N SER A 42 -8.02 18.36 2.07
CA SER A 42 -6.75 18.28 2.80
C SER A 42 -6.87 18.90 4.19
N ALA A 43 -7.53 20.06 4.30
CA ALA A 43 -7.78 20.73 5.58
C ALA A 43 -8.73 19.92 6.48
N ALA A 44 -9.77 19.30 5.90
CA ALA A 44 -10.73 18.48 6.63
C ALA A 44 -10.08 17.24 7.26
N ILE A 45 -9.11 16.62 6.58
CA ILE A 45 -8.42 15.42 7.09
C ILE A 45 -7.18 15.73 7.93
N ALA A 46 -6.58 16.91 7.80
CA ALA A 46 -5.34 17.27 8.50
C ALA A 46 -5.49 17.42 10.03
N SER A 47 -6.73 17.55 10.54
CA SER A 47 -6.99 17.91 11.94
C SER A 47 -7.29 16.72 12.87
N ALA A 48 -7.22 15.48 12.39
CA ALA A 48 -7.45 14.31 13.25
C ALA A 48 -6.19 13.98 14.06
N ALA A 49 -6.31 13.91 15.39
CA ALA A 49 -5.26 13.37 16.23
C ALA A 49 -4.98 11.90 15.86
N PRO A 50 -3.72 11.43 15.93
CA PRO A 50 -3.40 10.02 15.71
C PRO A 50 -4.29 9.10 16.55
N PRO A 51 -4.87 8.05 15.95
CA PRO A 51 -5.65 7.09 16.72
C PRO A 51 -4.73 6.41 17.75
N LYS A 52 -5.18 6.37 19.02
CA LYS A 52 -4.44 5.69 20.08
C LYS A 52 -4.79 4.20 20.07
N PRO A 53 -3.81 3.29 20.02
CA PRO A 53 -4.07 1.86 20.11
C PRO A 53 -4.74 1.51 21.45
N ASP A 54 -5.84 0.77 21.38
CA ASP A 54 -6.46 0.13 22.54
C ASP A 54 -6.04 -1.35 22.59
N PHE A 55 -5.89 -1.90 23.80
CA PHE A 55 -5.36 -3.26 24.00
C PHE A 55 -6.30 -4.07 24.89
N ALA A 56 -6.67 -5.26 24.42
CA ALA A 56 -7.54 -6.18 25.17
C ALA A 56 -6.90 -6.68 26.46
N ASP A 57 -5.57 -6.81 26.50
CA ASP A 57 -4.82 -7.26 27.66
C ASP A 57 -3.41 -6.63 27.75
N GLN A 58 -2.73 -6.88 28.87
CA GLN A 58 -1.39 -6.35 29.11
C GLN A 58 -0.32 -6.99 28.22
N ALA A 59 -0.50 -8.24 27.79
CA ALA A 59 0.47 -8.92 26.94
C ALA A 59 0.53 -8.26 25.55
N ALA A 60 -0.63 -7.98 24.96
CA ALA A 60 -0.77 -7.26 23.70
C ALA A 60 -0.17 -5.85 23.79
N ARG A 61 -0.37 -5.15 24.91
CA ARG A 61 0.26 -3.84 25.15
C ARG A 61 1.79 -3.95 25.20
N LEU A 62 2.34 -4.97 25.85
CA LEU A 62 3.79 -5.19 25.92
C LEU A 62 4.38 -5.56 24.56
N ASP A 63 3.68 -6.36 23.76
CA ASP A 63 4.06 -6.66 22.38
C ASP A 63 4.14 -5.40 21.53
N PHE A 64 3.12 -4.54 21.61
CA PHE A 64 3.12 -3.25 20.94
C PHE A 64 4.29 -2.38 21.39
N LEU A 65 4.54 -2.24 22.70
CA LEU A 65 5.63 -1.40 23.21
C LEU A 65 7.02 -1.88 22.76
N ARG A 66 7.23 -3.21 22.73
CA ARG A 66 8.46 -3.80 22.18
C ARG A 66 8.62 -3.49 20.69
N TRP A 67 7.56 -3.68 19.92
CA TRP A 67 7.55 -3.37 18.49
C TRP A 67 7.79 -1.88 18.23
N LEU A 68 7.12 -1.00 18.97
CA LEU A 68 7.22 0.46 18.85
C LEU A 68 8.65 0.92 19.10
N GLY A 69 9.29 0.43 20.17
CA GLY A 69 10.68 0.74 20.47
C GLY A 69 11.63 0.29 19.36
N ALA A 70 11.49 -0.96 18.90
CA ALA A 70 12.32 -1.53 17.85
C ALA A 70 12.17 -0.80 16.50
N MET A 71 10.94 -0.50 16.09
CA MET A 71 10.68 0.18 14.82
C MET A 71 11.04 1.67 14.88
N SER A 72 10.83 2.33 16.02
CA SER A 72 11.23 3.73 16.21
C SER A 72 12.75 3.89 16.06
N GLU A 73 13.54 2.96 16.60
CA GLU A 73 14.99 2.96 16.42
C GLU A 73 15.38 2.84 14.94
N ARG A 74 14.79 1.87 14.22
CA ARG A 74 15.07 1.63 12.79
C ARG A 74 14.68 2.80 11.90
N LEU A 75 13.65 3.57 12.28
CA LEU A 75 13.16 4.71 11.53
C LEU A 75 13.96 6.00 11.73
N LYS A 76 14.93 6.06 12.65
CA LYS A 76 15.72 7.28 12.92
C LYS A 76 16.36 7.90 11.67
N ARG A 77 16.84 7.06 10.74
CA ARG A 77 17.43 7.51 9.47
C ARG A 77 16.44 8.18 8.50
N PHE A 78 15.14 7.94 8.68
CA PHE A 78 14.08 8.48 7.82
C PHE A 78 13.29 9.60 8.50
N LYS A 79 13.17 9.56 9.83
CA LYS A 79 12.44 10.52 10.67
C LYS A 79 13.26 10.80 11.93
N SER A 80 13.97 11.93 11.98
CA SER A 80 14.88 12.30 13.09
C SER A 80 14.14 12.54 14.41
N GLU A 81 12.95 13.16 14.33
CA GLU A 81 12.17 13.56 15.49
C GLU A 81 11.46 12.35 16.13
N ALA A 82 11.72 12.14 17.41
CA ALA A 82 11.18 11.00 18.15
C ALA A 82 9.64 11.01 18.21
N HIS A 83 9.06 12.19 18.45
CA HIS A 83 7.62 12.36 18.50
C HIS A 83 6.97 11.97 17.16
N THR A 84 7.49 12.47 16.03
CA THR A 84 6.99 12.13 14.69
C THR A 84 7.11 10.65 14.36
N ARG A 85 8.15 9.95 14.83
CA ARG A 85 8.26 8.49 14.67
C ARG A 85 7.19 7.74 15.45
N ILE A 86 6.94 8.15 16.69
CA ILE A 86 5.96 7.51 17.56
C ILE A 86 4.56 7.70 16.99
N GLU A 87 4.18 8.94 16.64
CA GLU A 87 2.87 9.22 16.03
C GLU A 87 2.64 8.44 14.73
N PHE A 88 3.68 8.37 13.89
CA PHE A 88 3.63 7.60 12.65
C PHE A 88 3.42 6.10 12.93
N LEU A 89 4.16 5.52 13.87
CA LEU A 89 4.07 4.10 14.20
C LEU A 89 2.77 3.73 14.92
N GLU A 90 2.25 4.60 15.79
CA GLU A 90 0.94 4.44 16.43
C GLU A 90 -0.18 4.41 15.39
N THR A 91 -0.19 5.40 14.49
CA THR A 91 -1.17 5.48 13.40
C THR A 91 -1.07 4.25 12.49
N LEU A 92 0.15 3.89 12.08
CA LEU A 92 0.38 2.73 11.22
C LEU A 92 -0.10 1.44 11.88
N TRP A 93 0.23 1.23 13.16
CA TRP A 93 -0.19 0.05 13.89
C TRP A 93 -1.71 -0.04 13.98
N TYR A 94 -2.37 1.07 14.36
CA TYR A 94 -3.82 1.13 14.47
C TYR A 94 -4.52 0.82 13.14
N GLU A 95 -4.16 1.54 12.08
CA GLU A 95 -4.83 1.38 10.78
C GLU A 95 -4.52 0.02 10.14
N SER A 96 -3.29 -0.50 10.30
CA SER A 96 -2.96 -1.85 9.83
C SER A 96 -3.83 -2.89 10.51
N ARG A 97 -3.93 -2.85 11.85
CA ARG A 97 -4.73 -3.81 12.62
C ARG A 97 -6.22 -3.69 12.30
N ARG A 98 -6.74 -2.47 12.18
CA ARG A 98 -8.13 -2.21 11.78
C ARG A 98 -8.46 -2.77 10.40
N ALA A 99 -7.52 -2.69 9.46
CA ALA A 99 -7.65 -3.25 8.12
C ALA A 99 -7.33 -4.76 8.04
N GLY A 100 -6.95 -5.41 9.15
CA GLY A 100 -6.53 -6.82 9.15
C GLY A 100 -5.18 -7.07 8.46
N LEU A 101 -4.34 -6.03 8.33
CA LEU A 101 -3.03 -6.09 7.70
C LEU A 101 -1.90 -6.23 8.73
N GLU A 102 -0.81 -6.87 8.30
CA GLU A 102 0.39 -7.03 9.11
C GLU A 102 1.22 -5.72 9.09
N PRO A 103 1.62 -5.15 10.24
CA PRO A 103 2.33 -3.86 10.29
C PRO A 103 3.67 -3.83 9.53
N ALA A 104 4.44 -4.92 9.50
CA ALA A 104 5.71 -4.95 8.76
C ALA A 104 5.49 -4.92 7.23
N LEU A 105 4.43 -5.55 6.72
CA LEU A 105 4.01 -5.43 5.32
C LEU A 105 3.72 -3.97 4.97
N VAL A 106 2.94 -3.27 5.79
CA VAL A 106 2.58 -1.86 5.56
C VAL A 106 3.81 -0.96 5.64
N LEU A 107 4.70 -1.17 6.63
CA LEU A 107 5.99 -0.46 6.71
C LEU A 107 6.85 -0.68 5.46
N GLY A 108 6.93 -1.92 4.97
CA GLY A 108 7.67 -2.28 3.76
C GLY A 108 7.12 -1.59 2.52
N LEU A 109 5.80 -1.58 2.35
CA LEU A 109 5.13 -0.87 1.25
C LEU A 109 5.43 0.63 1.31
N ILE A 110 5.25 1.27 2.47
CA ILE A 110 5.54 2.70 2.64
C ILE A 110 7.02 3.01 2.32
N GLN A 111 7.94 2.12 2.71
CA GLN A 111 9.36 2.28 2.41
C GLN A 111 9.63 2.26 0.91
N VAL A 112 9.04 1.32 0.17
CA VAL A 112 9.28 1.16 -1.28
C VAL A 112 8.60 2.27 -2.08
N GLU A 113 7.37 2.63 -1.74
CA GLU A 113 6.57 3.62 -2.49
C GLU A 113 7.02 5.06 -2.21
N SER A 114 7.27 5.40 -0.95
CA SER A 114 7.51 6.79 -0.53
C SER A 114 8.86 7.02 0.16
N GLY A 115 9.55 5.97 0.59
CA GLY A 115 10.72 6.10 1.47
C GLY A 115 10.42 6.84 2.77
N PHE A 116 9.19 6.71 3.30
CA PHE A 116 8.66 7.41 4.48
C PHE A 116 8.53 8.94 4.33
N ARG A 117 8.56 9.47 3.11
CA ARG A 117 8.33 10.90 2.84
C ARG A 117 6.83 11.19 2.77
N LYS A 118 6.34 12.08 3.65
CA LYS A 118 4.91 12.47 3.71
C LYS A 118 4.41 13.13 2.42
N TYR A 119 5.29 13.83 1.72
CA TYR A 119 4.97 14.60 0.50
C TYR A 119 5.62 13.99 -0.75
N ALA A 120 5.77 12.65 -0.79
CA ALA A 120 6.17 11.97 -2.01
C ALA A 120 5.06 12.12 -3.06
N ILE A 121 5.42 12.51 -4.28
CA ILE A 121 4.52 12.53 -5.43
C ILE A 121 5.22 11.72 -6.53
N SER A 122 4.52 10.73 -7.08
CA SER A 122 5.05 9.90 -8.17
C SER A 122 4.92 10.59 -9.53
N SER A 123 5.64 10.11 -10.54
CA SER A 123 5.46 10.58 -11.93
C SER A 123 4.09 10.28 -12.51
N ALA A 124 3.39 9.28 -11.96
CA ALA A 124 2.01 8.94 -12.30
C ALA A 124 0.97 9.74 -11.50
N GLY A 125 1.41 10.62 -10.59
CA GLY A 125 0.52 11.50 -9.82
C GLY A 125 -0.08 10.91 -8.54
N ALA A 126 0.33 9.69 -8.15
CA ALA A 126 0.07 9.14 -6.81
C ALA A 126 0.74 9.97 -5.71
#